data_AF-A0A6C0KMX4-F1
#
_entry.id   AF-A0A6C0KMX4-F1
#
_cell.length_a   1.000
_cell.length_b   1.000
_cell.length_c   1.000
_cell.angle_alpha   90.00
_cell.angle_beta   90.00
_cell.angle_gamma   90.00
#
_symmetry.space_group_name_H-M   'P 1'
#
loop_
_entity.id
_entity.type
_entity.pdbx_description
1 polymer ?
#
loop_
_entity_poly.entity_id
_entity_poly.type
_entity_poly.pdbx_seq_one_letter_code
_entity_poly.pdbx_strand_id
1 'polypeptide(L)'
;MYFNIAIFLYICIEIYKTFYPNEYIAILKIAEKDLNRLKAYLEPKCIFLGYNIIYLYSCGEILMNRFRIYIKLASNYIKDFIKKLDLRLFDENKIIVDFFCNGDLIGSSNLLQLDETLQKKYDLIVYSINSENHDDPVNKLCVPKLLENNNYEISNVNFISLNLLFNKENYIIIFKNNKFNYYIINNTFDKYFFKYYLKSVLNINHINNDDFLYTIELIDSDCNFHKLNETHSIILNKNDFLIKETEEELELELEEELVLEEELVLEEELELELVLEEELELEEENYDKLYPN
;
A
#
# COMPACT_ATOMS: atom_id res chain seq x y z
N MET A 1 62.06 -39.75 0.05
CA MET A 1 63.31 -39.94 -0.72
C MET A 1 64.43 -39.01 -0.27
N TYR A 2 64.21 -37.69 -0.19
CA TYR A 2 65.24 -36.72 0.25
C TYR A 2 65.78 -36.94 1.68
N PHE A 3 64.94 -37.45 2.59
CA PHE A 3 65.34 -37.70 3.98
C PHE A 3 66.44 -38.77 4.12
N ASN A 4 66.35 -39.87 3.37
CA ASN A 4 67.34 -40.95 3.44
C ASN A 4 68.70 -40.54 2.84
N ILE A 5 68.68 -39.67 1.82
CA ILE A 5 69.89 -39.12 1.20
C ILE A 5 70.61 -38.16 2.18
N ALA A 6 69.86 -37.34 2.91
CA ALA A 6 70.41 -36.43 3.90
C ALA A 6 71.10 -37.18 5.06
N ILE A 7 70.49 -38.28 5.55
CA ILE A 7 71.07 -39.12 6.60
C ILE A 7 72.36 -39.80 6.11
N PHE A 8 72.34 -40.37 4.89
CA PHE A 8 73.53 -41.01 4.32
C PHE A 8 74.69 -40.02 4.15
N LEU A 9 74.42 -38.83 3.60
CA LEU A 9 75.41 -37.75 3.47
C LEU A 9 75.96 -37.32 4.83
N TYR A 10 75.11 -37.19 5.84
CA TYR A 10 75.55 -36.84 7.19
C TYR A 10 76.53 -37.87 7.76
N ILE A 11 76.23 -39.17 7.61
CA ILE A 11 77.12 -40.25 8.05
C ILE A 11 78.45 -40.19 7.30
N CYS A 12 78.44 -40.01 5.97
CA CYS A 12 79.66 -39.87 5.18
C CYS A 12 80.51 -38.66 5.61
N ILE A 13 79.88 -37.54 5.95
CA ILE A 13 80.56 -36.33 6.43
C ILE A 13 81.22 -36.57 7.80
N GLU A 14 80.52 -37.22 8.73
CA GLU A 14 81.08 -37.53 10.06
C GLU A 14 82.24 -38.54 9.98
N ILE A 15 82.14 -39.53 9.10
CA ILE A 15 83.26 -40.45 8.80
C ILE A 15 84.44 -39.65 8.26
N TYR A 16 84.24 -38.82 7.23
CA TYR A 16 85.32 -38.05 6.61
C TYR A 16 85.99 -37.09 7.60
N LYS A 17 85.22 -36.40 8.44
CA LYS A 17 85.70 -35.51 9.50
C LYS A 17 86.59 -36.25 10.51
N THR A 18 86.25 -37.49 10.84
CA THR A 18 87.02 -38.30 11.81
C THR A 18 88.37 -38.72 11.24
N PHE A 19 88.41 -39.11 9.96
CA PHE A 19 89.65 -39.58 9.31
C PHE A 19 90.54 -38.45 8.79
N TYR A 20 89.97 -37.30 8.39
CA TYR A 20 90.70 -36.18 7.75
C TYR A 20 90.33 -34.81 8.36
N PRO A 21 90.62 -34.57 9.66
CA PRO A 21 90.12 -33.39 10.37
C PRO A 21 90.65 -32.05 9.81
N ASN A 22 91.91 -32.00 9.39
CA ASN A 22 92.52 -30.76 8.88
C ASN A 22 91.98 -30.37 7.49
N GLU A 23 91.81 -31.34 6.60
CA GLU A 23 91.20 -31.12 5.29
C GLU A 23 89.73 -30.72 5.42
N TYR A 24 89.00 -31.39 6.32
CA TYR A 24 87.63 -31.04 6.64
C TYR A 24 87.49 -29.59 7.13
N ILE A 25 88.36 -29.12 8.03
CA ILE A 25 88.38 -27.71 8.48
C ILE A 25 88.68 -26.76 7.31
N ALA A 26 89.60 -27.12 6.41
CA ALA A 26 89.91 -26.29 5.25
C ALA A 26 88.71 -26.18 4.28
N ILE A 27 88.03 -27.30 4.01
CA ILE A 27 86.82 -27.35 3.18
C ILE A 27 85.70 -26.54 3.81
N LEU A 28 85.49 -26.67 5.13
CA LEU A 28 84.49 -25.86 5.86
C LEU A 28 84.76 -24.36 5.72
N LYS A 29 86.00 -23.91 5.89
CA LYS A 29 86.34 -22.49 5.74
C LYS A 29 86.10 -21.96 4.33
N ILE A 30 86.34 -22.78 3.30
CA ILE A 30 86.05 -22.42 1.90
C ILE A 30 84.53 -22.35 1.69
N ALA A 31 83.80 -23.36 2.16
CA ALA A 31 82.34 -23.42 2.06
C ALA A 31 81.66 -22.25 2.81
N GLU A 32 82.11 -21.92 4.02
CA GLU A 32 81.63 -20.76 4.79
C GLU A 32 81.91 -19.45 4.05
N LYS A 33 83.09 -19.30 3.45
CA LYS A 33 83.42 -18.09 2.67
C LYS A 33 82.51 -17.92 1.48
N ASP A 34 82.25 -19.00 0.73
CA ASP A 34 81.38 -18.94 -0.46
C ASP A 34 79.90 -18.80 -0.07
N LEU A 35 79.46 -19.42 1.03
CA LEU A 35 78.13 -19.22 1.59
C LEU A 35 77.93 -17.77 2.05
N ASN A 36 78.93 -17.16 2.71
CA ASN A 36 78.88 -15.76 3.13
C ASN A 36 78.84 -14.80 1.92
N ARG A 37 79.55 -15.11 0.83
CA ARG A 37 79.47 -14.35 -0.43
C ARG A 37 78.08 -14.47 -1.06
N LEU A 38 77.53 -15.69 -1.09
CA LEU A 38 76.19 -15.93 -1.61
C LEU A 38 75.13 -15.19 -0.77
N LYS A 39 75.25 -15.25 0.56
CA LYS A 39 74.39 -14.53 1.49
C LYS A 39 74.45 -13.02 1.23
N ALA A 40 75.64 -12.44 1.16
CA ALA A 40 75.83 -11.01 0.91
C ALA A 40 75.21 -10.56 -0.44
N TYR A 41 75.14 -11.45 -1.43
CA TYR A 41 74.49 -11.18 -2.71
C TYR A 41 72.97 -11.38 -2.70
N LEU A 42 72.47 -12.42 -2.02
CA LEU A 42 71.05 -12.76 -1.98
C LEU A 42 70.25 -11.91 -1.00
N GLU A 43 70.83 -11.59 0.17
CA GLU A 43 70.18 -10.82 1.23
C GLU A 43 69.56 -9.50 0.74
N PRO A 44 70.27 -8.61 0.02
CA PRO A 44 69.67 -7.38 -0.50
C PRO A 44 68.54 -7.65 -1.51
N LYS A 45 68.62 -8.72 -2.30
CA LYS A 45 67.56 -9.09 -3.25
C LYS A 45 66.32 -9.62 -2.55
N CYS A 46 66.50 -10.43 -1.51
CA CYS A 46 65.41 -10.93 -0.69
C CYS A 46 64.72 -9.79 0.06
N ILE A 47 65.48 -8.84 0.61
CA ILE A 47 64.93 -7.63 1.25
C ILE A 47 64.15 -6.79 0.24
N PHE A 48 64.70 -6.56 -0.95
CA PHE A 48 64.02 -5.84 -2.03
C PHE A 48 62.73 -6.52 -2.47
N LEU A 49 62.74 -7.85 -2.65
CA LEU A 49 61.55 -8.63 -2.96
C LEU A 49 60.50 -8.51 -1.86
N GLY A 50 60.91 -8.66 -0.59
CA GLY A 50 60.02 -8.53 0.56
C GLY A 50 59.37 -7.15 0.63
N TYR A 51 60.14 -6.09 0.40
CA TYR A 51 59.62 -4.72 0.36
C TYR A 51 58.57 -4.53 -0.75
N ASN A 52 58.83 -5.05 -1.96
CA ASN A 52 57.88 -4.95 -3.06
C ASN A 52 56.58 -5.72 -2.81
N ILE A 53 56.65 -6.88 -2.14
CA ILE A 53 55.46 -7.65 -1.76
C ILE A 53 54.61 -6.86 -0.75
N ILE A 54 55.23 -6.28 0.28
CA ILE A 54 54.54 -5.45 1.27
C ILE A 54 53.90 -4.22 0.60
N TYR A 55 54.62 -3.59 -0.33
CA TYR A 55 54.11 -2.45 -1.08
C TYR A 55 52.89 -2.82 -1.93
N LEU A 56 52.94 -3.92 -2.70
CA LEU A 56 51.81 -4.39 -3.51
C LEU A 56 50.59 -4.74 -2.65
N TYR A 57 50.81 -5.39 -1.50
CA TYR A 57 49.75 -5.69 -0.54
C TYR A 57 49.07 -4.40 -0.05
N SER A 58 49.87 -3.41 0.34
CA SER A 58 49.37 -2.11 0.81
C SER A 58 48.57 -1.36 -0.27
N CYS A 59 49.04 -1.38 -1.52
CA CYS A 59 48.29 -0.81 -2.64
C CYS A 59 46.95 -1.52 -2.86
N GLY A 60 46.92 -2.86 -2.77
CA GLY A 60 45.70 -3.65 -2.86
C GLY A 60 44.69 -3.32 -1.76
N GLU A 61 45.16 -3.16 -0.52
CA GLU A 61 44.32 -2.79 0.61
C GLU A 61 43.65 -1.42 0.41
N ILE A 62 44.40 -0.42 -0.07
CA ILE A 62 43.87 0.91 -0.38
C ILE A 62 42.79 0.84 -1.46
N LEU A 63 42.99 0.04 -2.51
CA LEU A 63 42.01 -0.15 -3.58
C LEU A 63 40.73 -0.82 -3.06
N MET A 64 40.86 -1.87 -2.25
CA MET A 64 39.70 -2.58 -1.68
C MET A 64 38.92 -1.71 -0.70
N ASN A 65 39.60 -0.88 0.10
CA ASN A 65 38.95 0.07 0.99
C ASN A 65 38.14 1.12 0.21
N ARG A 66 38.67 1.63 -0.92
CA ARG A 66 37.91 2.50 -1.82
C ARG A 66 36.69 1.79 -2.40
N PHE A 67 36.86 0.55 -2.87
CA PHE A 67 35.76 -0.23 -3.43
C PHE A 67 34.64 -0.48 -2.40
N ARG A 68 35.00 -0.73 -1.14
CA ARG A 68 34.05 -0.91 -0.04
C ARG A 68 33.21 0.34 0.22
N ILE A 69 33.81 1.53 0.11
CA ILE A 69 33.07 2.80 0.22
C ILE A 69 32.07 2.95 -0.93
N TYR A 70 32.46 2.62 -2.17
CA TYR A 70 31.55 2.64 -3.31
C TYR A 70 30.40 1.65 -3.17
N ILE A 71 30.65 0.42 -2.71
CA ILE A 71 29.59 -0.56 -2.42
C ILE A 71 28.63 -0.01 -1.37
N LYS A 72 29.15 0.64 -0.30
CA LYS A 72 28.31 1.19 0.76
C LYS A 72 27.40 2.29 0.23
N LEU A 73 27.93 3.21 -0.59
CA LEU A 73 27.17 4.28 -1.24
C LEU A 73 26.12 3.70 -2.20
N ALA A 74 26.49 2.72 -3.03
CA ALA A 74 25.56 2.03 -3.92
C ALA A 74 24.46 1.30 -3.13
N SER A 75 24.79 0.66 -2.01
CA SER A 75 23.80 -0.02 -1.15
C SER A 75 22.80 0.95 -0.54
N ASN A 76 23.24 2.14 -0.13
CA ASN A 76 22.34 3.16 0.40
C ASN A 76 21.44 3.71 -0.72
N TYR A 77 22.00 3.95 -1.90
CA TYR A 77 21.21 4.38 -3.06
C TYR A 77 20.19 3.33 -3.49
N ILE A 78 20.57 2.05 -3.49
CA ILE A 78 19.67 0.92 -3.76
C ILE A 78 18.61 0.81 -2.66
N LYS A 79 18.94 1.01 -1.38
CA LYS A 79 17.95 1.03 -0.29
C LYS A 79 16.96 2.18 -0.43
N ASP A 80 17.44 3.37 -0.78
CA ASP A 80 16.58 4.55 -1.00
C ASP A 80 15.74 4.40 -2.28
N PHE A 81 16.29 3.74 -3.31
CA PHE A 81 15.58 3.40 -4.54
C PHE A 81 14.52 2.34 -4.27
N ILE A 82 14.82 1.28 -3.51
CA ILE A 82 13.86 0.26 -3.06
C ILE A 82 12.78 0.91 -2.21
N LYS A 83 13.13 1.81 -1.28
CA LYS A 83 12.16 2.55 -0.46
C LYS A 83 11.27 3.50 -1.29
N LYS A 84 11.77 4.01 -2.41
CA LYS A 84 10.98 4.78 -3.39
C LYS A 84 10.15 3.90 -4.32
N LEU A 85 10.64 2.71 -4.63
CA LEU A 85 9.94 1.65 -5.38
C LEU A 85 8.99 0.83 -4.52
N ASP A 86 8.93 1.11 -3.21
CA ASP A 86 7.87 0.74 -2.27
C ASP A 86 6.55 1.47 -2.63
N LEU A 87 6.23 1.51 -3.94
CA LEU A 87 4.93 1.07 -4.40
C LEU A 87 4.69 -0.25 -3.69
N ARG A 88 3.93 -0.13 -2.59
CA ARG A 88 3.41 -1.19 -1.76
C ARG A 88 2.61 -2.14 -2.65
N LEU A 89 3.31 -2.97 -3.41
CA LEU A 89 2.80 -4.23 -3.89
C LEU A 89 2.59 -5.00 -2.60
N PHE A 90 1.37 -4.90 -2.09
CA PHE A 90 0.87 -5.84 -1.12
C PHE A 90 1.32 -7.22 -1.57
N ASP A 91 1.82 -8.00 -0.63
CA ASP A 91 1.98 -9.44 -0.79
C ASP A 91 0.69 -9.95 -1.45
N GLU A 92 0.72 -10.23 -2.76
CA GLU A 92 -0.49 -10.43 -3.59
C GLU A 92 -1.31 -11.63 -3.10
N ASN A 93 -0.72 -12.46 -2.24
CA ASN A 93 -1.34 -13.62 -1.60
C ASN A 93 -2.06 -13.31 -0.27
N LYS A 94 -2.04 -12.06 0.24
CA LYS A 94 -2.61 -11.69 1.55
C LYS A 94 -3.93 -10.91 1.47
N ILE A 95 -4.34 -10.48 0.28
CA ILE A 95 -5.58 -9.71 0.10
C ILE A 95 -6.64 -10.57 -0.57
N ILE A 96 -7.78 -10.69 0.10
CA ILE A 96 -8.99 -11.28 -0.47
C ILE A 96 -9.96 -10.14 -0.77
N VAL A 97 -10.41 -10.04 -2.01
CA VAL A 97 -11.39 -9.05 -2.44
C VAL A 97 -12.73 -9.74 -2.60
N ASP A 98 -13.72 -9.30 -1.82
CA ASP A 98 -15.09 -9.81 -1.85
C ASP A 98 -16.02 -8.77 -2.49
N PHE A 99 -16.90 -9.23 -3.38
CA PHE A 99 -17.86 -8.38 -4.11
C PHE A 99 -19.28 -8.61 -3.61
N PHE A 100 -19.95 -7.53 -3.27
CA PHE A 100 -21.31 -7.56 -2.74
C PHE A 100 -22.27 -6.75 -3.62
N CYS A 101 -23.50 -7.25 -3.73
CA CYS A 101 -24.64 -6.48 -4.22
C CYS A 101 -25.77 -6.68 -3.24
N ASN A 102 -26.43 -5.61 -2.84
CA ASN A 102 -27.52 -5.68 -1.87
C ASN A 102 -27.16 -6.40 -0.56
N GLY A 103 -25.89 -6.33 -0.16
CA GLY A 103 -25.33 -6.98 1.04
C GLY A 103 -25.10 -8.49 0.92
N ASP A 104 -25.39 -9.10 -0.23
CA ASP A 104 -25.14 -10.52 -0.49
C ASP A 104 -23.82 -10.71 -1.25
N LEU A 105 -23.03 -11.70 -0.86
CA LEU A 105 -21.75 -12.01 -1.51
C LEU A 105 -21.98 -12.62 -2.90
N ILE A 106 -21.50 -11.96 -3.94
CA ILE A 106 -21.59 -12.46 -5.31
C ILE A 106 -20.35 -13.26 -5.70
N GLY A 107 -19.18 -12.88 -5.18
CA GLY A 107 -17.94 -13.60 -5.48
C GLY A 107 -16.74 -13.06 -4.73
N SER A 108 -15.65 -13.80 -4.80
CA SER A 108 -14.37 -13.47 -4.16
C SER A 108 -13.22 -13.69 -5.15
N SER A 109 -12.21 -12.83 -5.11
CA SER A 109 -10.99 -12.95 -5.92
C SER A 109 -9.75 -12.66 -5.07
N ASN A 110 -8.65 -13.33 -5.38
CA ASN A 110 -7.34 -13.09 -4.75
C ASN A 110 -6.50 -12.05 -5.51
N LEU A 111 -7.07 -11.33 -6.48
CA LEU A 111 -6.29 -10.41 -7.31
C LEU A 111 -7.13 -9.24 -7.83
N LEU A 112 -6.48 -8.07 -7.90
CA LEU A 112 -6.91 -6.79 -8.46
C LEU A 112 -7.10 -6.80 -9.99
N GLN A 113 -7.16 -7.95 -10.65
CA GLN A 113 -7.58 -8.05 -12.04
C GLN A 113 -9.10 -7.98 -12.14
N LEU A 114 -9.67 -6.87 -11.67
CA LEU A 114 -11.01 -6.49 -12.04
C LEU A 114 -10.94 -5.57 -13.23
N ASP A 115 -11.50 -6.07 -14.32
CA ASP A 115 -11.85 -5.27 -15.47
C ASP A 115 -12.92 -4.25 -15.05
N GLU A 116 -12.82 -2.99 -15.49
CA GLU A 116 -13.78 -1.93 -15.12
C GLU A 116 -15.23 -2.29 -15.46
N THR A 117 -15.41 -3.19 -16.43
CA THR A 117 -16.71 -3.75 -16.83
C THR A 117 -17.45 -4.49 -15.71
N LEU A 118 -16.74 -4.98 -14.68
CA LEU A 118 -17.30 -5.64 -13.51
C LEU A 118 -17.90 -4.66 -12.49
N GLN A 119 -17.46 -3.40 -12.43
CA GLN A 119 -17.98 -2.43 -11.44
C GLN A 119 -19.49 -2.21 -11.53
N LYS A 120 -20.08 -2.30 -12.73
CA LYS A 120 -21.52 -2.13 -12.94
C LYS A 120 -22.41 -3.20 -12.29
N LYS A 121 -21.81 -4.25 -11.70
CA LYS A 121 -22.54 -5.40 -11.14
C LYS A 121 -22.56 -5.43 -9.61
N TYR A 122 -21.81 -4.56 -8.95
CA TYR A 122 -21.61 -4.62 -7.51
C TYR A 122 -21.81 -3.24 -6.90
N ASP A 123 -22.39 -3.20 -5.70
CA ASP A 123 -22.64 -1.95 -4.98
C ASP A 123 -21.58 -1.72 -3.90
N LEU A 124 -20.85 -2.77 -3.51
CA LEU A 124 -19.82 -2.69 -2.48
C LEU A 124 -18.67 -3.68 -2.75
N ILE A 125 -17.44 -3.20 -2.57
CA ILE A 125 -16.22 -4.00 -2.63
C ILE A 125 -15.58 -4.01 -1.25
N VAL A 126 -15.24 -5.19 -0.75
CA VAL A 126 -14.60 -5.37 0.56
C VAL A 126 -13.22 -6.00 0.39
N TYR A 127 -12.19 -5.22 0.66
CA TYR A 127 -10.81 -5.69 0.70
C TYR A 127 -10.48 -6.21 2.09
N SER A 128 -10.11 -7.48 2.16
CA SER A 128 -9.72 -8.18 3.39
C SER A 128 -8.22 -8.33 3.41
N ILE A 129 -7.56 -7.54 4.25
CA ILE A 129 -6.10 -7.46 4.32
C ILE A 129 -5.68 -8.15 5.62
N ASN A 130 -5.08 -9.33 5.48
CA ASN A 130 -4.57 -10.07 6.62
C ASN A 130 -3.33 -9.38 7.20
N SER A 131 -3.30 -9.25 8.53
CA SER A 131 -2.08 -8.84 9.25
C SER A 131 -0.98 -9.89 9.08
N GLU A 132 0.28 -9.48 9.26
CA GLU A 132 1.41 -10.40 9.33
C GLU A 132 1.31 -11.35 10.53
N ASN A 133 0.65 -10.93 11.60
CA ASN A 133 0.35 -11.79 12.76
C ASN A 133 -1.05 -12.39 12.63
N HIS A 134 -1.15 -13.71 12.80
CA HIS A 134 -2.43 -14.44 12.75
C HIS A 134 -3.40 -14.07 13.89
N ASP A 135 -2.90 -13.48 14.98
CA ASP A 135 -3.72 -13.09 16.14
C ASP A 135 -4.32 -11.69 16.00
N ASP A 136 -3.86 -10.90 15.02
CA ASP A 136 -4.40 -9.57 14.77
C ASP A 136 -5.70 -9.64 13.97
N PRO A 137 -6.65 -8.71 14.20
CA PRO A 137 -7.90 -8.66 13.44
C PRO A 137 -7.64 -8.39 11.95
N VAL A 138 -8.47 -8.98 11.10
CA VAL A 138 -8.42 -8.75 9.65
C VAL A 138 -8.88 -7.33 9.33
N ASN A 139 -8.07 -6.60 8.59
CA ASN A 139 -8.41 -5.24 8.18
C ASN A 139 -9.39 -5.31 7.00
N LYS A 140 -10.55 -4.65 7.14
CA LYS A 140 -11.65 -4.67 6.16
C LYS A 140 -11.90 -3.27 5.61
N LEU A 141 -11.43 -3.02 4.39
CA LEU A 141 -11.64 -1.76 3.68
C LEU A 141 -12.84 -1.92 2.75
N CYS A 142 -13.89 -1.15 3.02
CA CYS A 142 -15.15 -1.15 2.28
C CYS A 142 -15.20 0.10 1.41
N VAL A 143 -15.35 -0.09 0.10
CA VAL A 143 -15.40 1.00 -0.87
C VAL A 143 -16.44 0.72 -1.95
N PRO A 144 -17.14 1.75 -2.46
CA PRO A 144 -18.15 1.58 -3.50
C PRO A 144 -17.51 1.35 -4.89
N LYS A 145 -16.27 1.81 -5.10
CA LYS A 145 -15.55 1.73 -6.38
C LYS A 145 -14.16 1.15 -6.17
N LEU A 146 -13.56 0.57 -7.23
CA LEU A 146 -12.17 0.11 -7.13
C LEU A 146 -11.24 1.28 -6.87
N LEU A 147 -10.28 1.06 -5.97
CA LEU A 147 -9.23 2.01 -5.68
C LEU A 147 -8.18 2.00 -6.78
N GLU A 148 -7.91 3.16 -7.37
CA GLU A 148 -6.82 3.34 -8.35
C GLU A 148 -5.44 3.17 -7.71
N ASN A 149 -5.34 3.47 -6.40
CA ASN A 149 -4.11 3.41 -5.63
C ASN A 149 -4.25 2.48 -4.42
N ASN A 150 -3.35 1.51 -4.34
CA ASN A 150 -3.33 0.45 -3.33
C ASN A 150 -2.67 0.88 -2.00
N ASN A 151 -2.62 2.17 -1.68
CA ASN A 151 -1.97 2.62 -0.45
C ASN A 151 -2.91 2.45 0.74
N TYR A 152 -2.86 1.27 1.36
CA TYR A 152 -3.52 1.01 2.64
C TYR A 152 -2.78 1.65 3.81
N GLU A 153 -3.54 2.29 4.68
CA GLU A 153 -3.07 2.88 5.92
C GLU A 153 -4.20 2.84 6.96
N ILE A 154 -3.83 2.61 8.22
CA ILE A 154 -4.75 2.58 9.36
C ILE A 154 -5.10 4.02 9.77
N SER A 155 -6.36 4.27 10.09
CA SER A 155 -6.80 5.55 10.63
C SER A 155 -6.38 5.71 12.10
N ASN A 156 -5.94 6.92 12.48
CA ASN A 156 -5.65 7.30 13.86
C ASN A 156 -6.89 7.79 14.62
N VAL A 157 -8.08 7.70 14.02
CA VAL A 157 -9.32 8.03 14.73
C VAL A 157 -9.47 7.11 15.93
N ASN A 158 -9.50 7.69 17.13
CA ASN A 158 -9.47 6.93 18.37
C ASN A 158 -10.83 6.32 18.72
N PHE A 159 -11.93 6.99 18.35
CA PHE A 159 -13.27 6.58 18.74
C PHE A 159 -14.33 7.14 17.79
N ILE A 160 -15.16 6.25 17.25
CA ILE A 160 -16.48 6.55 16.68
C ILE A 160 -17.43 5.47 17.19
N SER A 161 -18.59 5.88 17.71
CA SER A 161 -19.69 4.98 18.03
C SER A 161 -20.83 5.22 17.07
N LEU A 162 -21.36 4.16 16.47
CA LEU A 162 -22.55 4.22 15.63
C LEU A 162 -23.64 3.31 16.18
N ASN A 163 -24.82 3.88 16.35
CA ASN A 163 -26.04 3.14 16.58
C ASN A 163 -26.93 3.27 15.34
N LEU A 164 -27.18 2.15 14.67
CA LEU A 164 -28.01 2.06 13.47
C LEU A 164 -29.43 1.66 13.87
N LEU A 165 -30.39 2.55 13.66
CA LEU A 165 -31.81 2.29 13.82
C LEU A 165 -32.39 1.83 12.48
N PHE A 166 -32.80 0.56 12.40
CA PHE A 166 -33.43 -0.05 11.24
C PHE A 166 -34.63 -0.89 11.68
N ASN A 167 -35.79 -0.74 11.03
CA ASN A 167 -37.02 -1.46 11.39
C ASN A 167 -37.42 -1.39 12.88
N LYS A 168 -37.21 -0.23 13.53
CA LYS A 168 -37.45 0.00 14.97
C LYS A 168 -36.53 -0.78 15.91
N GLU A 169 -35.50 -1.43 15.38
CA GLU A 169 -34.46 -2.09 16.16
C GLU A 169 -33.17 -1.29 16.11
N ASN A 170 -32.42 -1.30 17.22
CA ASN A 170 -31.14 -0.61 17.36
C ASN A 170 -30.00 -1.61 17.23
N TYR A 171 -29.07 -1.35 16.31
CA TYR A 171 -27.89 -2.17 16.06
C TYR A 171 -26.63 -1.36 16.31
N ILE A 172 -25.83 -1.81 17.27
CA ILE A 172 -24.54 -1.18 17.58
C ILE A 172 -23.51 -1.67 16.55
N ILE A 173 -22.94 -0.74 15.79
CA ILE A 173 -21.88 -1.04 14.81
C ILE A 173 -20.53 -0.91 15.51
N ILE A 174 -19.74 -1.99 15.46
CA ILE A 174 -18.45 -2.07 16.13
C ILE A 174 -17.36 -2.15 15.07
N PHE A 175 -16.72 -1.01 14.79
CA PHE A 175 -15.67 -0.92 13.77
C PHE A 175 -14.36 -1.62 14.12
N LYS A 176 -14.13 -1.99 15.38
CA LYS A 176 -12.96 -2.76 15.77
C LYS A 176 -13.31 -3.77 16.83
N ASN A 177 -13.11 -5.04 16.51
CA ASN A 177 -13.26 -6.16 17.43
C ASN A 177 -12.10 -7.15 17.21
N ASN A 178 -12.15 -8.29 17.89
CA ASN A 178 -11.08 -9.30 17.82
C ASN A 178 -10.96 -9.99 16.45
N LYS A 179 -11.97 -9.84 15.57
CA LYS A 179 -12.00 -10.46 14.23
C LYS A 179 -11.70 -9.46 13.13
N PHE A 180 -12.26 -8.26 13.22
CA PHE A 180 -12.24 -7.27 12.14
C PHE A 180 -11.83 -5.89 12.64
N ASN A 181 -11.12 -5.17 11.78
CA ASN A 181 -10.79 -3.76 11.96
C ASN A 181 -11.18 -2.96 10.72
N TYR A 182 -12.10 -2.01 10.89
CA TYR A 182 -12.61 -1.12 9.86
C TYR A 182 -11.99 0.29 9.95
N TYR A 183 -11.14 0.58 10.94
CA TYR A 183 -10.43 1.89 11.05
C TYR A 183 -9.30 1.99 10.02
N ILE A 184 -9.68 2.18 8.76
CA ILE A 184 -8.80 2.23 7.61
C ILE A 184 -9.09 3.51 6.85
N ILE A 185 -8.05 4.18 6.35
CA ILE A 185 -8.20 5.39 5.54
C ILE A 185 -8.97 5.05 4.26
N ASN A 186 -9.86 5.97 3.85
CA ASN A 186 -10.79 5.86 2.71
C ASN A 186 -11.87 4.80 2.86
N ASN A 187 -12.05 4.22 4.04
CA ASN A 187 -13.20 3.37 4.29
C ASN A 187 -14.48 4.22 4.22
N THR A 188 -15.45 3.77 3.44
CA THR A 188 -16.70 4.48 3.21
C THR A 188 -17.84 3.69 3.84
N PHE A 189 -18.54 4.31 4.78
CA PHE A 189 -19.71 3.76 5.45
C PHE A 189 -20.95 4.46 4.91
N ASP A 190 -21.56 3.84 3.91
CA ASP A 190 -22.76 4.27 3.22
C ASP A 190 -23.89 3.23 3.38
N LYS A 191 -25.01 3.46 2.69
CA LYS A 191 -26.15 2.55 2.63
C LYS A 191 -25.74 1.09 2.35
N TYR A 192 -24.81 0.87 1.42
CA TYR A 192 -24.38 -0.46 1.02
C TYR A 192 -23.51 -1.12 2.09
N PHE A 193 -22.63 -0.36 2.75
CA PHE A 193 -21.86 -0.84 3.90
C PHE A 193 -22.77 -1.30 5.03
N PHE A 194 -23.78 -0.50 5.43
CA PHE A 194 -24.66 -0.89 6.54
C PHE A 194 -25.49 -2.12 6.21
N LYS A 195 -25.97 -2.23 4.95
CA LYS A 195 -26.66 -3.43 4.46
C LYS A 195 -25.75 -4.66 4.52
N TYR A 196 -24.50 -4.52 4.06
CA TYR A 196 -23.46 -5.55 4.19
C TYR A 196 -23.22 -5.93 5.65
N TYR A 197 -23.07 -4.95 6.55
CA TYR A 197 -22.75 -5.19 7.95
C TYR A 197 -23.88 -5.97 8.65
N LEU A 198 -25.13 -5.57 8.45
CA LEU A 198 -26.28 -6.27 9.03
C LEU A 198 -26.40 -7.71 8.51
N LYS A 199 -26.29 -7.93 7.20
CA LYS A 199 -26.40 -9.28 6.61
C LYS A 199 -25.19 -10.16 6.91
N SER A 200 -23.99 -9.68 6.62
CA SER A 200 -22.77 -10.51 6.60
C SER A 200 -22.03 -10.54 7.94
N VAL A 201 -22.13 -9.49 8.76
CA VAL A 201 -21.43 -9.42 10.06
C VAL A 201 -22.36 -9.80 11.20
N LEU A 202 -23.59 -9.28 11.21
CA LEU A 202 -24.58 -9.59 12.25
C LEU A 202 -25.51 -10.77 11.93
N ASN A 203 -25.47 -11.31 10.69
CA ASN A 203 -26.30 -12.43 10.23
C ASN A 203 -27.82 -12.15 10.27
N ILE A 204 -28.23 -10.93 9.92
CA ILE A 204 -29.64 -10.54 9.84
C ILE A 204 -30.14 -10.75 8.41
N ASN A 205 -30.91 -11.82 8.22
CA ASN A 205 -31.30 -12.29 6.89
C ASN A 205 -32.62 -11.69 6.36
N HIS A 206 -33.33 -10.89 7.15
CA HIS A 206 -34.66 -10.35 6.81
C HIS A 206 -34.62 -8.88 6.36
N ILE A 207 -33.64 -8.52 5.53
CA ILE A 207 -33.54 -7.18 4.95
C ILE A 207 -34.12 -7.23 3.55
N ASN A 208 -35.27 -6.58 3.36
CA ASN A 208 -35.89 -6.47 2.05
C ASN A 208 -35.07 -5.52 1.17
N ASN A 209 -34.90 -5.84 -0.12
CA ASN A 209 -33.92 -5.14 -0.94
C ASN A 209 -34.34 -3.74 -1.35
N ASP A 210 -35.64 -3.49 -1.45
CA ASP A 210 -36.19 -2.29 -2.08
C ASP A 210 -36.35 -1.09 -1.11
N ASP A 211 -36.48 -1.34 0.20
CA ASP A 211 -36.78 -0.29 1.21
C ASP A 211 -35.76 -0.26 2.37
N PHE A 212 -34.47 -0.10 2.07
CA PHE A 212 -33.44 0.02 3.11
C PHE A 212 -33.31 1.47 3.61
N LEU A 213 -34.30 1.89 4.43
CA LEU A 213 -34.32 3.18 5.13
C LEU A 213 -33.83 3.01 6.56
N TYR A 214 -32.93 3.88 7.00
CA TYR A 214 -32.35 3.77 8.34
C TYR A 214 -31.94 5.14 8.89
N THR A 215 -31.71 5.19 10.19
CA THR A 215 -31.12 6.36 10.84
C THR A 215 -29.90 5.95 11.62
N ILE A 216 -28.85 6.74 11.57
CA ILE A 216 -27.62 6.54 12.35
C ILE A 216 -27.52 7.64 13.38
N GLU A 217 -27.26 7.23 14.61
CA GLU A 217 -26.77 8.11 15.65
C GLU A 217 -25.26 7.89 15.80
N LEU A 218 -24.49 8.87 15.32
CA LEU A 218 -23.03 8.89 15.40
C LEU A 218 -22.60 9.72 16.60
N ILE A 219 -21.67 9.17 17.39
CA ILE A 219 -20.98 9.88 18.47
C ILE A 219 -19.49 9.90 18.14
N ASP A 220 -18.92 11.10 18.02
CA ASP A 220 -17.51 11.31 17.71
C ASP A 220 -16.60 11.30 18.95
N SER A 221 -15.30 11.54 18.74
CA SER A 221 -14.30 11.60 19.82
C SER A 221 -14.48 12.79 20.77
N ASP A 222 -15.19 13.83 20.34
CA ASP A 222 -15.47 15.03 21.12
C ASP A 222 -16.87 14.99 21.78
N CYS A 223 -17.53 13.82 21.72
CA CYS A 223 -18.88 13.58 22.22
C CYS A 223 -19.98 14.39 21.52
N ASN A 224 -19.75 14.83 20.28
CA ASN A 224 -20.79 15.42 19.45
C ASN A 224 -21.69 14.32 18.88
N PHE A 225 -22.99 14.63 18.81
CA PHE A 225 -24.01 13.74 18.29
C PHE A 225 -24.41 14.17 16.88
N HIS A 226 -24.33 13.26 15.93
CA HIS A 226 -24.79 13.49 14.56
C HIS A 226 -25.89 12.47 14.24
N LYS A 227 -27.00 12.96 13.68
CA LYS A 227 -28.06 12.12 13.14
C LYS A 227 -27.94 12.11 11.63
N LEU A 228 -27.76 10.93 11.07
CA LEU A 228 -27.60 10.70 9.64
C LEU A 228 -28.69 9.74 9.16
N ASN A 229 -29.03 9.80 7.88
CA ASN A 229 -29.96 8.87 7.22
C ASN A 229 -29.24 8.17 6.05
N GLU A 230 -30.00 7.46 5.22
CA GLU A 230 -29.49 6.72 4.06
C GLU A 230 -28.77 7.56 3.00
N THR A 231 -28.98 8.88 3.00
CA THR A 231 -28.43 9.82 2.03
C THR A 231 -26.98 10.20 2.35
N HIS A 232 -26.54 9.93 3.58
CA HIS A 232 -25.22 10.29 4.07
C HIS A 232 -24.23 9.13 4.00
N SER A 233 -22.97 9.47 3.74
CA SER A 233 -21.83 8.57 3.83
C SER A 233 -20.79 9.11 4.81
N ILE A 234 -20.14 8.22 5.55
CA ILE A 234 -19.04 8.55 6.46
C ILE A 234 -17.76 8.01 5.84
N ILE A 235 -16.80 8.90 5.58
CA ILE A 235 -15.49 8.54 5.01
C ILE A 235 -14.42 8.73 6.08
N LEU A 236 -13.69 7.65 6.39
CA LEU A 236 -12.57 7.71 7.33
C LEU A 236 -11.33 8.31 6.68
N ASN A 237 -10.76 9.32 7.31
CA ASN A 237 -9.45 9.86 6.94
C ASN A 237 -8.39 9.42 7.95
N LYS A 238 -7.17 9.97 7.82
CA LYS A 238 -6.05 9.66 8.71
C LYS A 238 -6.29 10.02 10.16
N ASN A 239 -6.86 11.19 10.44
CA ASN A 239 -6.99 11.71 11.81
C ASN A 239 -8.42 12.09 12.19
N ASP A 240 -9.33 12.12 11.22
CA ASP A 240 -10.74 12.50 11.37
C ASP A 240 -11.62 11.64 10.44
N PHE A 241 -12.90 11.99 10.38
CA PHE A 241 -13.85 11.45 9.42
C PHE A 241 -14.61 12.61 8.77
N LEU A 242 -15.13 12.36 7.57
CA LEU A 242 -15.88 13.34 6.81
C LEU A 242 -17.25 12.75 6.48
N ILE A 243 -18.30 13.54 6.69
CA ILE A 243 -19.67 13.18 6.32
C ILE A 243 -19.95 13.83 4.96
N LYS A 244 -20.38 13.06 3.96
CA LYS A 244 -20.84 13.56 2.66
C LYS A 244 -22.28 13.14 2.41
N GLU A 245 -23.05 14.00 1.78
CA GLU A 245 -24.28 13.61 1.09
C GLU A 245 -23.92 12.88 -0.21
N THR A 246 -24.73 11.89 -0.58
CA THR A 246 -24.49 11.02 -1.74
C THR A 246 -25.02 11.69 -3.01
N GLU A 247 -24.20 11.73 -4.07
CA GLU A 247 -24.50 12.47 -5.31
C GLU A 247 -25.78 12.01 -6.04
N GLU A 248 -26.24 10.77 -5.84
CA GLU A 248 -27.43 10.21 -6.50
C GLU A 248 -28.74 10.96 -6.16
N GLU A 249 -28.85 11.59 -4.99
CA GLU A 249 -30.04 12.38 -4.62
C GLU A 249 -29.88 13.87 -4.92
N LEU A 250 -28.64 14.39 -5.04
CA LEU A 250 -28.43 15.74 -5.59
C LEU A 250 -28.93 15.82 -7.03
N GLU A 251 -28.73 14.77 -7.82
CA GLU A 251 -29.26 14.69 -9.19
C GLU A 251 -30.79 14.55 -9.22
N LEU A 252 -31.40 13.78 -8.30
CA LEU A 252 -32.86 13.65 -8.19
C LEU A 252 -33.53 14.92 -7.66
N GLU A 253 -32.96 15.60 -6.66
CA GLU A 253 -33.47 16.89 -6.17
C GLU A 253 -33.37 17.97 -7.26
N LEU A 254 -32.27 17.99 -8.04
CA LEU A 254 -32.12 18.89 -9.20
C LEU A 254 -33.13 18.56 -10.31
N GLU A 255 -33.40 17.28 -10.57
CA GLU A 255 -34.43 16.87 -11.55
C GLU A 255 -35.84 17.22 -11.08
N GLU A 256 -36.18 17.03 -9.80
CA GLU A 256 -37.48 17.43 -9.25
C GLU A 256 -37.66 18.96 -9.25
N GLU A 257 -36.61 19.73 -8.94
CA GLU A 257 -36.64 21.19 -8.97
C GLU A 257 -36.81 21.72 -10.42
N LEU A 258 -36.18 21.07 -11.40
CA LEU A 258 -36.35 21.40 -12.83
C LEU A 258 -37.76 21.09 -13.35
N VAL A 259 -38.37 19.98 -12.92
CA VAL A 259 -39.76 19.63 -13.30
C VAL A 259 -40.76 20.63 -12.72
N LEU A 260 -40.55 21.09 -11.48
CA LEU A 260 -41.36 22.13 -10.83
C LEU A 260 -41.24 23.49 -11.54
N GLU A 261 -40.03 23.88 -11.97
CA GLU A 261 -39.85 25.09 -12.77
C GLU A 261 -40.54 24.98 -14.14
N GLU A 262 -40.50 23.83 -14.82
CA GLU A 262 -41.19 23.63 -16.10
C GLU A 262 -42.73 23.68 -15.96
N GLU A 263 -43.31 23.10 -14.90
CA GLU A 263 -44.76 23.21 -14.64
C GLU A 263 -45.21 24.64 -14.38
N LEU A 264 -44.43 25.42 -13.61
CA LEU A 264 -44.72 26.83 -13.33
C LEU A 264 -44.70 27.70 -14.60
N VAL A 265 -43.73 27.48 -15.49
CA VAL A 265 -43.64 28.21 -16.77
C VAL A 265 -44.84 27.89 -17.68
N LEU A 266 -45.28 26.63 -17.69
CA LEU A 266 -46.47 26.21 -18.44
C LEU A 266 -47.77 26.82 -17.91
N GLU A 267 -47.92 26.94 -16.59
CA GLU A 267 -49.07 27.65 -15.99
C GLU A 267 -49.08 29.15 -16.35
N GLU A 268 -47.92 29.83 -16.31
CA GLU A 268 -47.82 31.24 -16.68
C GLU A 268 -48.12 31.48 -18.18
N GLU A 269 -47.67 30.60 -19.09
CA GLU A 269 -47.99 30.70 -20.52
C GLU A 269 -49.49 30.50 -20.79
N LEU A 270 -50.14 29.57 -20.09
CA LEU A 270 -51.58 29.32 -20.19
C LEU A 270 -52.42 30.49 -19.69
N GLU A 271 -52.02 31.13 -18.58
CA GLU A 271 -52.69 32.34 -18.09
C GLU A 271 -52.57 33.50 -19.09
N LEU A 272 -51.40 33.68 -19.71
CA LEU A 272 -51.18 34.71 -20.73
C LEU A 272 -52.02 34.49 -21.99
N GLU A 273 -52.15 33.24 -22.43
CA GLU A 273 -52.96 32.89 -23.61
C GLU A 273 -54.45 33.15 -23.37
N LEU A 274 -54.96 32.83 -22.17
CA LEU A 274 -56.34 33.13 -21.77
C LEU A 274 -56.62 34.64 -21.71
N VAL A 275 -55.67 35.44 -21.20
CA VAL A 275 -55.82 36.91 -21.16
C VAL A 275 -55.84 37.50 -22.58
N LEU A 276 -55.03 36.96 -23.49
CA LEU A 276 -55.02 37.37 -24.90
C LEU A 276 -56.32 37.00 -25.63
N GLU A 277 -56.90 35.83 -25.35
CA GLU A 277 -58.20 35.44 -25.90
C GLU A 277 -59.32 36.37 -25.39
N GLU A 278 -59.35 36.69 -24.09
CA GLU A 278 -60.34 37.65 -23.54
C GLU A 278 -60.19 39.06 -24.14
N GLU A 279 -58.96 39.54 -24.35
CA GLU A 279 -58.72 40.84 -25.01
C GLU A 279 -59.20 40.84 -26.48
N LEU A 280 -58.98 39.74 -27.21
CA LEU A 280 -59.45 39.59 -28.59
C LEU A 280 -60.99 39.54 -28.69
N GLU A 281 -61.66 38.82 -27.79
CA GLU A 281 -63.14 38.79 -27.76
C GLU A 281 -63.72 40.18 -27.45
N LEU A 282 -63.08 40.95 -26.55
CA LEU A 282 -63.48 42.32 -26.23
C LEU A 282 -63.25 43.31 -27.39
N GLU A 283 -62.20 43.10 -28.20
CA GLU A 283 -61.97 43.87 -29.41
C GLU A 283 -63.01 43.54 -30.50
N GLU A 284 -63.37 42.27 -30.70
CA GLU A 284 -64.41 41.86 -31.65
C GLU A 284 -65.80 42.40 -31.26
N GLU A 285 -66.17 42.32 -29.98
CA GLU A 285 -67.44 42.89 -29.49
C GLU A 285 -67.51 44.42 -29.65
N ASN A 286 -66.38 45.12 -29.55
CA ASN A 286 -66.32 46.56 -29.79
C ASN A 286 -66.39 46.89 -31.29
N TYR A 287 -65.79 46.05 -32.14
CA TYR A 287 -65.83 46.23 -33.59
C TYR A 287 -67.25 46.15 -34.14
N ASP A 288 -68.04 45.18 -33.67
CA ASP A 288 -69.46 45.01 -34.04
C ASP A 288 -70.36 46.16 -33.54
N LYS A 289 -69.99 46.82 -32.43
CA LYS A 289 -70.69 48.04 -31.95
C LYS A 289 -70.34 49.28 -32.77
N LEU A 290 -69.15 49.35 -33.36
CA LEU A 290 -68.66 50.48 -34.16
C LEU A 290 -69.09 50.41 -35.64
N TYR A 291 -69.34 49.21 -36.17
CA TYR A 291 -69.80 48.99 -37.54
C TYR A 291 -71.00 48.02 -37.60
N PRO A 292 -72.17 48.41 -37.08
CA PRO A 292 -73.37 47.59 -37.22
C PRO A 292 -73.79 47.52 -38.71
N ASN A 293 -73.88 46.31 -39.25
CA ASN A 293 -74.48 46.05 -40.57
C ASN A 293 -75.98 46.40 -40.59
#